data_AF-A0A8J1LDA0-F1
#
_entry.id   AF-A0A8J1LDA0-F1
#
_cell.length_a   1.000
_cell.length_b   1.000
_cell.length_c   1.000
_cell.angle_alpha   90.00
_cell.angle_beta   90.00
_cell.angle_gamma   90.00
#
_symmetry.space_group_name_H-M   'P 1'
#
loop_
_entity.id
_entity.type
_entity.pdbx_description
1 polymer ?
#
loop_
_entity_poly.entity_id
_entity_poly.type
_entity_poly.pdbx_seq_one_letter_code
_entity_poly.pdbx_strand_id
1 'polypeptide(L)'
;METTTLLLPSIFLLLHGNAPEFSIFLLHACAHNPTGTDPTPDEWRKIADVMKRRSLFPFFDSAYQGFASGSLDKDAWAVRFFVSQGFELFCAQSFSKNFGLYNERVGNLTVVGKDGDNVAHVLSQMEKIVSTTWSNPPSQGACIVATTLNTPELFDEWRDNVKTMAERVLLMRAELKSRLEALKTPGTWNHIVNQIGMFSYTGLNPKQVEYLIKEKHIYLMASGRINMCGLTTKNLDYVAQSIYEASTKIQ
;
A
#
# COMPACT_ATOMS: atom_id res chain seq x y z
N MET A 1 17.17 -2.32 14.73
CA MET A 1 16.47 -1.45 13.76
C MET A 1 15.00 -1.49 14.13
N GLU A 2 14.48 -0.46 14.80
CA GLU A 2 13.04 -0.32 15.07
C GLU A 2 12.33 0.00 13.74
N THR A 3 11.90 -1.04 13.02
CA THR A 3 11.22 -0.93 11.72
C THR A 3 9.70 -0.87 11.84
N THR A 4 9.17 -0.62 13.04
CA THR A 4 7.78 -0.95 13.40
C THR A 4 6.92 0.27 13.74
N THR A 5 7.52 1.47 13.76
CA THR A 5 6.80 2.73 14.01
C THR A 5 7.11 3.69 12.87
N LEU A 6 6.07 4.32 12.30
CA LEU A 6 6.29 5.46 11.42
C LEU A 6 7.19 6.46 12.13
N LEU A 7 8.26 6.89 11.46
CA LEU A 7 9.14 7.94 11.96
C LEU A 7 8.44 9.30 11.81
N LEU A 8 7.30 9.44 12.48
CA LEU A 8 6.49 10.66 12.51
C LEU A 8 7.34 11.89 12.86
N PRO A 9 8.28 11.85 13.83
CA PRO A 9 9.15 12.99 14.08
C PRO A 9 9.96 13.41 12.85
N SER A 10 10.48 12.46 12.08
CA SER A 10 11.23 12.73 10.84
C SER A 10 10.34 13.23 9.71
N ILE A 11 9.13 12.66 9.57
CA ILE A 11 8.11 13.14 8.62
C ILE A 11 7.74 14.58 8.96
N PHE A 12 7.47 14.87 10.23
CA PHE A 12 7.17 16.22 10.68
C PHE A 12 8.36 17.15 10.51
N LEU A 13 9.59 16.73 10.77
CA LEU A 13 10.77 17.56 10.55
C LEU A 13 10.92 17.96 9.07
N LEU A 14 10.73 17.00 8.17
CA LEU A 14 10.76 17.24 6.72
C LEU A 14 9.67 18.23 6.30
N LEU A 15 8.43 18.01 6.77
CA LEU A 15 7.28 18.85 6.47
C LEU A 15 7.42 20.27 7.06
N HIS A 16 7.94 20.41 8.28
CA HIS A 16 7.98 21.69 9.00
C HIS A 16 9.10 22.64 8.54
N GLY A 17 10.24 22.14 8.06
CA GLY A 17 11.40 23.03 7.87
C GLY A 17 12.35 22.74 6.71
N ASN A 18 12.38 21.52 6.17
CA ASN A 18 13.40 21.17 5.16
C ASN A 18 12.90 21.27 3.72
N ALA A 19 11.59 21.12 3.49
CA ALA A 19 11.01 21.25 2.16
C ALA A 19 10.64 22.72 1.85
N PRO A 20 10.98 23.26 0.67
CA PRO A 20 10.44 24.54 0.20
C PRO A 20 8.91 24.54 0.17
N GLU A 21 8.29 25.72 0.32
CA GLU A 21 6.85 25.85 0.07
C GLU A 21 6.51 25.43 -1.36
N PHE A 22 5.28 24.98 -1.59
CA PHE A 22 4.82 24.44 -2.89
C PHE A 22 5.55 23.18 -3.37
N SER A 23 6.35 22.54 -2.50
CA SER A 23 6.90 21.21 -2.78
C SER A 23 5.78 20.18 -2.91
N ILE A 24 5.99 19.20 -3.80
CA ILE A 24 5.10 18.07 -4.01
C ILE A 24 5.51 16.93 -3.08
N PHE A 25 4.55 16.36 -2.38
CA PHE A 25 4.75 15.20 -1.52
C PHE A 25 3.99 14.00 -2.06
N LEU A 26 4.73 12.93 -2.40
CA LEU A 26 4.16 11.64 -2.76
C LEU A 26 3.77 10.89 -1.49
N LEU A 27 2.50 10.52 -1.39
CA LEU A 27 1.88 9.89 -0.22
C LEU A 27 1.22 8.59 -0.63
N HIS A 28 1.49 7.49 0.06
CA HIS A 28 0.72 6.27 -0.16
C HIS A 28 -0.62 6.38 0.57
N ALA A 29 -1.74 6.20 -0.14
CA ALA A 29 -3.09 6.37 0.41
C ALA A 29 -3.39 5.37 1.54
N CYS A 30 -2.94 4.13 1.35
CA CYS A 30 -2.95 3.04 2.32
C CYS A 30 -1.96 1.94 1.90
N ALA A 31 -1.72 0.99 2.81
CA ALA A 31 -0.83 -0.15 2.67
C ALA A 31 0.54 0.24 2.08
N HIS A 32 1.26 1.13 2.78
CA HIS A 32 2.53 1.65 2.33
C HIS A 32 3.47 0.53 1.85
N ASN A 33 3.87 0.57 0.57
CA ASN A 33 4.89 -0.33 0.04
C ASN A 33 6.27 0.33 0.22
N PRO A 34 7.23 -0.29 0.93
CA PRO A 34 7.28 -1.72 1.24
C PRO A 34 6.98 -2.12 2.69
N THR A 35 6.74 -1.16 3.60
CA THR A 35 6.70 -1.41 5.06
C THR A 35 5.39 -2.00 5.58
N GLY A 36 4.27 -1.77 4.90
CA GLY A 36 2.92 -2.07 5.37
C GLY A 36 2.46 -1.22 6.55
N THR A 37 3.13 -0.11 6.86
CA THR A 37 2.81 0.75 8.01
C THR A 37 2.23 2.07 7.55
N ASP A 38 1.01 2.38 8.00
CA ASP A 38 0.24 3.55 7.59
C ASP A 38 0.00 4.52 8.74
N PRO A 39 -0.06 5.85 8.48
CA PRO A 39 -0.44 6.80 9.51
C PRO A 39 -1.83 6.52 10.05
N THR A 40 -2.00 6.70 11.35
CA THR A 40 -3.33 6.67 11.98
C THR A 40 -4.18 7.86 11.51
N PRO A 41 -5.51 7.83 11.67
CA PRO A 41 -6.36 8.97 11.31
C PRO A 41 -5.92 10.28 11.98
N ASP A 42 -5.46 10.24 13.23
CA ASP A 42 -4.98 11.43 13.95
C ASP A 42 -3.63 11.92 13.41
N GLU A 43 -2.77 11.01 12.96
CA GLU A 43 -1.51 11.37 12.30
C GLU A 43 -1.76 11.98 10.93
N TRP A 44 -2.68 11.41 10.15
CA TRP A 44 -3.11 11.99 8.87
C TRP A 44 -3.68 13.40 9.03
N ARG A 45 -4.46 13.67 10.08
CA ARG A 45 -4.93 15.02 10.42
C ARG A 45 -3.76 15.98 10.62
N LYS A 46 -2.79 15.58 11.45
CA LYS A 46 -1.58 16.39 11.69
C LYS A 46 -0.76 16.61 10.41
N ILE A 47 -0.62 15.60 9.56
CA ILE A 47 0.07 15.72 8.27
C ILE A 47 -0.65 16.74 7.38
N ALA A 48 -1.97 16.62 7.23
CA ALA A 48 -2.77 17.56 6.45
C ALA A 48 -2.65 19.00 7.01
N ASP A 49 -2.70 19.19 8.33
CA ASP A 49 -2.57 20.51 8.95
C ASP A 49 -1.22 21.17 8.62
N VAL A 50 -0.13 20.40 8.64
CA VAL A 50 1.20 20.92 8.29
C VAL A 50 1.29 21.23 6.81
N MET A 51 0.83 20.32 5.94
CA MET A 51 0.85 20.53 4.49
C MET A 51 0.03 21.75 4.09
N LYS A 52 -1.13 21.96 4.72
CA LYS A 52 -2.00 23.12 4.46
C LYS A 52 -1.34 24.42 4.89
N ARG A 53 -0.77 24.47 6.09
CA ARG A 53 -0.06 25.66 6.60
C ARG A 53 1.15 26.05 5.75
N ARG A 54 1.76 25.09 5.07
CA ARG A 54 2.99 25.27 4.29
C ARG A 54 2.78 25.25 2.78
N SER A 55 1.52 25.30 2.33
CA SER A 55 1.15 25.30 0.92
C SER A 55 1.79 24.14 0.14
N LEU A 56 1.89 22.96 0.76
CA LEU A 56 2.48 21.76 0.15
C LEU A 56 1.43 21.03 -0.69
N PHE A 57 1.85 20.48 -1.83
CA PHE A 57 0.95 19.81 -2.77
C PHE A 57 0.93 18.29 -2.54
N PRO A 58 -0.22 17.67 -2.22
CA PRO A 58 -0.33 16.22 -2.07
C PRO A 58 -0.44 15.53 -3.44
N PHE A 59 0.36 14.48 -3.62
CA PHE A 59 0.18 13.50 -4.68
C PHE A 59 0.02 12.12 -4.04
N PHE A 60 -1.18 11.54 -4.11
CA PHE A 60 -1.44 10.20 -3.62
C PHE A 60 -1.13 9.11 -4.63
N ASP A 61 -0.49 8.03 -4.17
CA ASP A 61 -0.45 6.72 -4.83
C ASP A 61 -1.45 5.78 -4.11
N SER A 62 -2.45 5.31 -4.85
CA SER A 62 -3.54 4.46 -4.37
C SER A 62 -3.60 3.15 -5.15
N ALA A 63 -2.70 2.22 -4.82
CA ALA A 63 -2.61 0.92 -5.47
C ALA A 63 -3.35 -0.23 -4.75
N TYR A 64 -3.77 -0.04 -3.50
CA TYR A 64 -4.26 -1.11 -2.61
C TYR A 64 -5.66 -0.88 -2.02
N GLN A 65 -6.43 0.07 -2.56
CA GLN A 65 -7.77 0.38 -2.04
C GLN A 65 -8.68 -0.86 -1.98
N GLY A 66 -9.23 -1.13 -0.79
CA GLY A 66 -10.03 -2.30 -0.45
C GLY A 66 -9.18 -3.51 -0.05
N PHE A 67 -7.99 -3.67 -0.62
CA PHE A 67 -7.13 -4.82 -0.36
C PHE A 67 -6.39 -4.70 1.00
N ALA A 68 -6.26 -3.50 1.55
CA ALA A 68 -5.55 -3.29 2.80
C ALA A 68 -6.39 -3.68 4.01
N SER A 69 -7.65 -3.23 4.06
CA SER A 69 -8.56 -3.47 5.20
C SER A 69 -9.81 -4.29 4.88
N GLY A 70 -10.05 -4.62 3.61
CA GLY A 70 -11.33 -5.18 3.15
C GLY A 70 -12.43 -4.13 2.95
N SER A 71 -12.12 -2.83 3.12
CA SER A 71 -13.07 -1.73 2.97
C SER A 71 -12.53 -0.65 2.03
N LEU A 72 -13.27 -0.42 0.94
CA LEU A 72 -12.95 0.63 -0.04
C LEU A 72 -12.92 2.03 0.58
N ASP A 73 -13.82 2.29 1.53
CA ASP A 73 -13.97 3.60 2.16
C ASP A 73 -12.88 3.86 3.20
N LYS A 74 -12.53 2.86 4.02
CA LYS A 74 -11.42 2.99 4.98
C LYS A 74 -10.11 3.24 4.25
N ASP A 75 -9.86 2.50 3.18
CA ASP A 75 -8.60 2.56 2.44
C ASP A 75 -8.47 3.84 1.58
N ALA A 76 -9.58 4.52 1.28
CA ALA A 76 -9.58 5.83 0.61
C ALA A 76 -9.74 7.03 1.57
N TRP A 77 -9.78 6.77 2.88
CA TRP A 77 -10.10 7.79 3.88
C TRP A 77 -9.13 8.97 3.85
N ALA A 78 -7.82 8.72 3.75
CA ALA A 78 -6.80 9.78 3.74
C ALA A 78 -7.00 10.73 2.55
N VAL A 79 -7.21 10.18 1.34
CA VAL A 79 -7.45 10.98 0.13
C VAL A 79 -8.71 11.83 0.30
N ARG A 80 -9.83 11.22 0.71
CA ARG A 80 -11.11 11.93 0.92
C ARG A 80 -11.01 12.99 2.02
N PHE A 81 -10.25 12.70 3.09
CA PHE A 81 -10.01 13.65 4.16
C PHE A 81 -9.26 14.88 3.62
N PHE A 82 -8.19 14.71 2.85
CA PHE A 82 -7.48 15.83 2.23
C PHE A 82 -8.40 16.67 1.31
N VAL A 83 -9.21 16.02 0.47
CA VAL A 83 -10.22 16.74 -0.34
C VAL A 83 -11.18 17.53 0.56
N SER A 84 -11.68 16.93 1.65
CA SER A 84 -12.58 17.62 2.60
C SER A 84 -11.93 18.83 3.30
N GLN A 85 -10.59 18.86 3.39
CA GLN A 85 -9.84 19.99 3.93
C GLN A 85 -9.54 21.07 2.87
N GLY A 86 -10.04 20.91 1.64
CA GLY A 86 -9.90 21.90 0.56
C GLY A 86 -8.57 21.83 -0.19
N PHE A 87 -7.87 20.68 -0.15
CA PHE A 87 -6.68 20.47 -0.94
C PHE A 87 -7.03 20.27 -2.42
N GLU A 88 -6.22 20.89 -3.27
CA GLU A 88 -6.02 20.42 -4.64
C GLU A 88 -4.96 19.32 -4.59
N LEU A 89 -5.15 18.24 -5.34
CA LEU A 89 -4.26 17.08 -5.28
C LEU A 89 -4.30 16.24 -6.56
N PHE A 90 -3.30 15.39 -6.69
CA PHE A 90 -3.31 14.29 -7.64
C PHE A 90 -3.49 12.95 -6.90
N CYS A 91 -4.14 11.98 -7.55
CA CYS A 91 -4.22 10.61 -7.05
C CYS A 91 -4.03 9.62 -8.21
N ALA A 92 -2.91 8.90 -8.22
CA ALA A 92 -2.66 7.80 -9.14
C ALA A 92 -3.30 6.53 -8.57
N GLN A 93 -4.32 6.00 -9.25
CA GLN A 93 -5.04 4.80 -8.82
C GLN A 93 -4.66 3.61 -9.71
N SER A 94 -4.34 2.48 -9.10
CA SER A 94 -4.08 1.23 -9.82
C SER A 94 -5.17 0.20 -9.55
N PHE A 95 -5.59 -0.51 -10.61
CA PHE A 95 -6.51 -1.65 -10.48
C PHE A 95 -5.81 -3.01 -10.54
N SER A 96 -4.47 -3.03 -10.56
CA SER A 96 -3.74 -4.28 -10.69
C SER A 96 -3.99 -5.27 -9.54
N LYS A 97 -4.26 -4.77 -8.32
CA LYS A 97 -4.34 -5.62 -7.12
C LYS A 97 -5.78 -5.90 -6.71
N ASN A 98 -6.61 -4.87 -6.63
CA ASN A 98 -8.00 -4.99 -6.21
C ASN A 98 -8.91 -5.62 -7.30
N PHE A 99 -8.56 -5.51 -8.58
CA PHE A 99 -9.22 -6.25 -9.68
C PHE A 99 -8.41 -7.47 -10.16
N GLY A 100 -7.17 -7.66 -9.68
CA GLY A 100 -6.29 -8.71 -10.19
C GLY A 100 -5.81 -8.49 -11.64
N LEU A 101 -6.00 -7.29 -12.19
CA LEU A 101 -5.65 -6.96 -13.58
C LEU A 101 -4.19 -6.50 -13.69
N TYR A 102 -3.26 -7.35 -13.22
CA TYR A 102 -1.84 -7.03 -13.15
C TYR A 102 -1.27 -6.65 -14.51
N ASN A 103 -1.52 -7.47 -15.54
CA ASN A 103 -0.92 -7.29 -16.86
C ASN A 103 -1.79 -6.51 -17.85
N GLU A 104 -3.05 -6.19 -17.51
CA GLU A 104 -3.91 -5.33 -18.34
C GLU A 104 -3.54 -3.85 -18.25
N ARG A 105 -2.67 -3.50 -17.29
CA ARG A 105 -2.10 -2.15 -17.11
C ARG A 105 -3.16 -1.05 -16.98
N VAL A 106 -4.25 -1.36 -16.29
CA VAL A 106 -5.37 -0.43 -16.06
C VAL A 106 -5.24 0.33 -14.73
N GLY A 107 -5.47 1.64 -14.81
CA GLY A 107 -5.44 2.60 -13.71
C GLY A 107 -6.00 3.94 -14.16
N ASN A 108 -6.00 4.94 -13.29
CA ASN A 108 -6.34 6.31 -13.63
C ASN A 108 -5.47 7.31 -12.86
N LEU A 109 -5.44 8.55 -13.37
CA LEU A 109 -4.95 9.70 -12.64
C LEU A 109 -6.14 10.61 -12.36
N THR A 110 -6.47 10.77 -11.09
CA THR A 110 -7.50 11.71 -10.64
C THR A 110 -6.85 13.05 -10.30
N VAL A 111 -7.41 14.14 -10.83
CA VAL A 111 -7.02 15.52 -10.52
C VAL A 111 -8.16 16.18 -9.75
N VAL A 112 -7.85 16.72 -8.57
CA VAL A 112 -8.78 17.52 -7.79
C VAL A 112 -8.32 18.97 -7.85
N GLY A 113 -9.12 19.82 -8.50
CA GLY A 113 -8.91 21.26 -8.58
C GLY A 113 -10.07 22.02 -7.93
N LYS A 114 -9.82 23.26 -7.50
CA LYS A 114 -10.88 24.14 -6.96
C LYS A 114 -11.71 24.80 -8.06
N ASP A 115 -11.07 25.03 -9.21
CA ASP A 115 -11.65 25.72 -10.36
C ASP A 115 -11.82 24.76 -11.54
N GLY A 116 -13.03 24.73 -12.10
CA GLY A 116 -13.40 23.84 -13.19
C GLY A 116 -12.62 24.14 -14.48
N ASP A 117 -12.37 25.42 -14.77
CA ASP A 117 -11.62 25.82 -15.96
C ASP A 117 -10.18 25.35 -15.88
N ASN A 118 -9.53 25.52 -14.72
CA ASN A 118 -8.19 24.97 -14.49
C ASN A 118 -8.13 23.44 -14.62
N VAL A 119 -9.12 22.70 -14.13
CA VAL A 119 -9.16 21.23 -14.31
C VAL A 119 -9.24 20.86 -15.78
N ALA A 120 -10.04 21.56 -16.59
CA ALA A 120 -10.12 21.33 -18.03
C ALA A 120 -8.78 21.66 -18.73
N HIS A 121 -8.10 22.73 -18.32
CA HIS A 121 -6.76 23.05 -18.82
C HIS A 121 -5.75 21.95 -18.47
N VAL A 122 -5.75 21.44 -17.23
CA VAL A 122 -4.87 20.33 -16.84
C VAL A 122 -5.15 19.09 -17.69
N LEU A 123 -6.42 18.72 -17.89
CA LEU A 123 -6.80 17.60 -18.73
C LEU A 123 -6.23 17.75 -20.15
N SER A 124 -6.39 18.92 -20.78
CA SER A 124 -5.87 19.17 -22.13
C SER A 124 -4.35 18.98 -22.26
N GLN A 125 -3.59 19.29 -21.21
CA GLN A 125 -2.13 19.10 -21.21
C GLN A 125 -1.77 17.63 -20.94
N MET A 126 -2.51 16.96 -20.07
CA MET A 126 -2.33 15.52 -19.84
C MET A 126 -2.61 14.72 -21.13
N GLU A 127 -3.65 15.04 -21.88
CA GLU A 127 -3.97 14.39 -23.15
C GLU A 127 -2.87 14.55 -24.20
N LYS A 128 -2.19 15.71 -24.24
CA LYS A 128 -1.02 15.92 -25.11
C LYS A 128 0.16 15.04 -24.70
N ILE A 129 0.43 14.92 -23.41
CA ILE A 129 1.47 14.01 -22.89
C ILE A 129 1.12 12.56 -23.25
N VAL A 130 -0.12 12.14 -23.02
CA VAL A 130 -0.62 10.80 -23.37
C VAL A 130 -0.44 10.53 -24.86
N SER A 131 -0.88 11.46 -25.71
CA SER A 131 -0.85 11.32 -27.17
C SER A 131 0.57 11.12 -27.71
N THR A 132 1.54 11.83 -27.12
CA THR A 132 2.96 11.77 -27.51
C THR A 132 3.73 10.62 -26.87
N THR A 133 3.23 10.05 -25.77
CA THR A 133 3.92 8.96 -25.05
C THR A 133 3.44 7.58 -25.49
N TRP A 134 2.12 7.37 -25.59
CA TRP A 134 1.54 6.06 -25.94
C TRP A 134 0.24 6.15 -26.75
N SER A 135 -0.10 7.34 -27.28
CA SER A 135 -1.33 7.61 -28.03
C SER A 135 -2.62 7.48 -27.21
N ASN A 136 -3.01 6.25 -26.86
CA ASN A 136 -4.23 5.95 -26.12
C ASN A 136 -4.04 4.75 -25.19
N PRO A 137 -4.71 4.70 -24.02
CA PRO A 137 -4.55 3.62 -23.05
C PRO A 137 -5.20 2.30 -23.53
N PRO A 138 -4.75 1.15 -23.01
CA PRO A 138 -5.36 -0.14 -23.33
C PRO A 138 -6.83 -0.21 -22.89
N SER A 139 -7.71 -0.66 -23.78
CA SER A 139 -9.17 -0.64 -23.56
C SER A 139 -9.69 -1.81 -22.73
N GLN A 140 -9.13 -3.02 -22.90
CA GLN A 140 -9.67 -4.26 -22.34
C GLN A 140 -9.86 -4.19 -20.81
N GLY A 141 -8.79 -3.86 -20.07
CA GLY A 141 -8.86 -3.71 -18.62
C GLY A 141 -9.81 -2.59 -18.18
N ALA A 142 -9.87 -1.49 -18.93
CA ALA A 142 -10.79 -0.39 -18.65
C ALA A 142 -12.26 -0.81 -18.84
N CYS A 143 -12.57 -1.61 -19.86
CA CYS A 143 -13.90 -2.17 -20.08
C CYS A 143 -14.33 -3.09 -18.94
N ILE A 144 -13.43 -3.95 -18.44
CA ILE A 144 -13.72 -4.85 -17.31
C ILE A 144 -14.04 -4.03 -16.05
N VAL A 145 -13.19 -3.05 -15.73
CA VAL A 145 -13.39 -2.17 -14.57
C VAL A 145 -14.70 -1.39 -14.71
N ALA A 146 -14.93 -0.75 -15.86
CA ALA A 146 -16.14 0.04 -16.10
C ALA A 146 -17.41 -0.82 -16.03
N THR A 147 -17.41 -2.02 -16.62
CA THR A 147 -18.56 -2.94 -16.59
C THR A 147 -18.85 -3.36 -15.14
N THR A 148 -17.81 -3.73 -14.40
CA THR A 148 -17.94 -4.18 -13.01
C THR A 148 -18.44 -3.07 -12.10
N LEU A 149 -17.85 -1.86 -12.19
CA LEU A 149 -18.19 -0.75 -11.29
C LEU A 149 -19.56 -0.11 -11.59
N ASN A 150 -20.04 -0.20 -12.84
CA ASN A 150 -21.34 0.37 -13.24
C ASN A 150 -22.50 -0.64 -13.22
N THR A 151 -22.24 -1.92 -12.90
CA THR A 151 -23.27 -2.95 -12.77
C THR A 151 -23.42 -3.28 -11.28
N PRO A 152 -24.55 -2.95 -10.63
CA PRO A 152 -24.69 -3.11 -9.17
C PRO A 152 -24.36 -4.51 -8.65
N GLU A 153 -24.82 -5.55 -9.35
CA GLU A 153 -24.60 -6.94 -8.97
C GLU A 153 -23.12 -7.32 -9.05
N LEU A 154 -22.43 -6.90 -10.11
CA LEU A 154 -20.99 -7.15 -10.28
C LEU A 154 -20.16 -6.31 -9.30
N PHE A 155 -20.59 -5.10 -8.99
CA PHE A 155 -19.93 -4.24 -8.00
C PHE A 155 -19.99 -4.87 -6.60
N ASP A 156 -21.15 -5.38 -6.20
CA ASP A 156 -21.32 -6.06 -4.92
C ASP A 156 -20.49 -7.36 -4.86
N GLU A 157 -20.52 -8.18 -5.90
CA GLU A 157 -19.69 -9.39 -6.00
C GLU A 157 -18.20 -9.05 -5.92
N TRP A 158 -17.75 -8.05 -6.67
CA TRP A 158 -16.36 -7.60 -6.66
C TRP A 158 -15.94 -7.08 -5.28
N ARG A 159 -16.79 -6.30 -4.61
CA ARG A 159 -16.53 -5.82 -3.25
C ARG A 159 -16.32 -6.99 -2.28
N ASP A 160 -17.14 -8.02 -2.37
CA ASP A 160 -17.04 -9.21 -1.53
C ASP A 160 -15.78 -10.04 -1.86
N ASN A 161 -15.39 -10.11 -3.14
CA ASN A 161 -14.16 -10.73 -3.59
C ASN A 161 -12.92 -10.00 -3.02
N VAL A 162 -12.90 -8.67 -3.09
CA VAL A 162 -11.84 -7.83 -2.50
C VAL A 162 -11.73 -8.05 -1.00
N LYS A 163 -12.87 -8.06 -0.30
CA LYS A 163 -12.92 -8.32 1.15
C LYS A 163 -12.37 -9.71 1.48
N THR A 164 -12.75 -10.73 0.73
CA THR A 164 -12.25 -12.11 0.90
C THR A 164 -10.72 -12.17 0.76
N MET A 165 -10.16 -11.48 -0.25
CA MET A 165 -8.71 -11.41 -0.43
C MET A 165 -8.00 -10.74 0.76
N ALA A 166 -8.54 -9.61 1.25
CA ALA A 166 -7.99 -8.89 2.39
C ALA A 166 -8.05 -9.73 3.67
N GLU A 167 -9.19 -10.35 3.97
CA GLU A 167 -9.40 -11.20 5.14
C GLU A 167 -8.43 -12.40 5.16
N ARG A 168 -8.19 -13.03 4.00
CA ARG A 168 -7.21 -14.11 3.90
C ARG A 168 -5.79 -13.64 4.22
N VAL A 169 -5.40 -12.44 3.76
CA VAL A 169 -4.07 -11.88 4.06
C VAL A 169 -3.92 -11.56 5.55
N LEU A 170 -4.96 -10.98 6.17
CA LEU A 170 -5.00 -10.73 7.61
C LEU A 170 -4.92 -12.03 8.42
N LEU A 171 -5.61 -13.07 7.98
CA LEU A 171 -5.53 -14.41 8.57
C LEU A 171 -4.09 -14.95 8.51
N MET A 172 -3.44 -14.92 7.33
CA MET A 172 -2.06 -15.41 7.21
C MET A 172 -1.06 -14.62 8.05
N ARG A 173 -1.29 -13.31 8.27
CA ARG A 173 -0.50 -12.50 9.22
C ARG A 173 -0.66 -12.98 10.66
N ALA A 174 -1.90 -13.16 11.11
CA ALA A 174 -2.20 -13.62 12.46
C ALA A 174 -1.63 -15.03 12.71
N GLU A 175 -1.83 -15.93 11.76
CA GLU A 175 -1.38 -17.32 11.85
C GLU A 175 0.14 -17.44 11.82
N LEU A 176 0.85 -16.61 11.03
CA LEU A 176 2.31 -16.56 11.02
C LEU A 176 2.85 -16.11 12.38
N LYS A 177 2.31 -15.00 12.91
CA LYS A 177 2.71 -14.48 14.23
C LYS A 177 2.50 -15.54 15.31
N SER A 178 1.32 -16.15 15.35
CA SER A 178 0.97 -17.19 16.34
C SER A 178 1.99 -18.34 16.35
N ARG A 179 2.39 -18.84 15.18
CA ARG A 179 3.40 -19.90 15.07
C ARG A 179 4.78 -19.46 15.52
N LEU A 180 5.21 -18.25 15.17
CA LEU A 180 6.51 -17.72 15.60
C LEU A 180 6.56 -17.54 17.12
N GLU A 181 5.46 -17.11 17.74
CA GLU A 181 5.34 -17.01 19.20
C GLU A 181 5.32 -18.39 19.87
N ALA A 182 4.59 -19.35 19.31
CA ALA A 182 4.56 -20.73 19.81
C ALA A 182 5.95 -21.41 19.76
N LEU A 183 6.73 -21.14 18.70
CA LEU A 183 8.12 -21.59 18.57
C LEU A 183 9.09 -20.82 19.47
N LYS A 184 8.64 -19.75 20.14
CA LYS A 184 9.50 -18.83 20.91
C LYS A 184 10.63 -18.27 20.06
N THR A 185 10.35 -17.93 18.80
CA THR A 185 11.31 -17.33 17.89
C THR A 185 11.88 -16.04 18.48
N PRO A 186 13.22 -15.86 18.51
CA PRO A 186 13.83 -14.66 19.08
C PRO A 186 13.26 -13.35 18.51
N GLY A 187 13.09 -12.34 19.38
CA GLY A 187 12.54 -11.03 19.04
C GLY A 187 11.02 -10.92 19.23
N THR A 188 10.45 -9.82 18.78
CA THR A 188 9.00 -9.56 18.80
C THR A 188 8.42 -9.62 17.39
N TRP A 189 7.23 -10.20 17.24
CA TRP A 189 6.59 -10.40 15.94
C TRP A 189 5.26 -9.64 15.77
N ASN A 190 4.99 -8.69 16.68
CA ASN A 190 3.77 -7.88 16.67
C ASN A 190 3.60 -7.05 15.39
N HIS A 191 4.69 -6.66 14.74
CA HIS A 191 4.64 -5.89 13.51
C HIS A 191 4.03 -6.62 12.34
N ILE A 192 4.06 -7.96 12.30
CA ILE A 192 3.42 -8.73 11.24
C ILE A 192 1.91 -8.46 11.19
N VAL A 193 1.27 -8.28 12.36
CA VAL A 193 -0.18 -8.01 12.47
C VAL A 193 -0.50 -6.52 12.55
N ASN A 194 0.42 -5.68 13.03
CA ASN A 194 0.23 -4.23 13.03
C ASN A 194 0.39 -3.63 11.62
N GLN A 195 1.16 -4.28 10.75
CA GLN A 195 1.28 -3.91 9.34
C GLN A 195 0.10 -4.44 8.53
N ILE A 196 -0.25 -3.74 7.45
CA ILE A 196 -1.37 -4.06 6.57
C ILE A 196 -0.93 -4.32 5.13
N GLY A 197 -1.87 -4.78 4.30
CA GLY A 197 -1.65 -5.01 2.87
C GLY A 197 -0.86 -6.29 2.55
N MET A 198 -0.35 -6.39 1.32
CA MET A 198 0.30 -7.61 0.80
C MET A 198 1.67 -7.90 1.41
N PHE A 199 2.40 -6.88 1.87
CA PHE A 199 3.80 -7.00 2.22
C PHE A 199 4.06 -6.76 3.70
N SER A 200 5.04 -7.47 4.25
CA SER A 200 5.52 -7.25 5.61
C SER A 200 7.03 -7.15 5.62
N TYR A 201 7.58 -6.24 6.43
CA TYR A 201 8.99 -6.31 6.80
C TYR A 201 9.12 -7.27 7.96
N THR A 202 9.73 -8.43 7.72
CA THR A 202 9.92 -9.45 8.76
C THR A 202 10.90 -8.99 9.85
N GLY A 203 11.84 -8.11 9.52
CA GLY A 203 12.96 -7.74 10.39
C GLY A 203 14.17 -8.66 10.25
N LEU A 204 14.09 -9.67 9.37
CA LEU A 204 15.21 -10.55 9.06
C LEU A 204 16.32 -9.80 8.36
N ASN A 205 17.56 -10.06 8.77
CA ASN A 205 18.74 -9.48 8.15
C ASN A 205 19.10 -10.20 6.83
N PRO A 206 19.97 -9.62 5.97
CA PRO A 206 20.31 -10.23 4.67
C PRO A 206 20.89 -11.64 4.76
N LYS A 207 21.65 -11.98 5.81
CA LYS A 207 22.21 -13.33 5.99
C LYS A 207 21.14 -14.35 6.35
N GLN A 208 20.19 -13.97 7.20
CA GLN A 208 19.03 -14.79 7.54
C GLN A 208 18.16 -15.05 6.30
N VAL A 209 17.94 -14.02 5.48
CA VAL A 209 17.25 -14.14 4.18
C VAL A 209 18.00 -15.08 3.23
N GLU A 210 19.33 -14.93 3.14
CA GLU A 210 20.16 -15.80 2.30
C GLU A 210 20.07 -17.28 2.73
N TYR A 211 20.09 -17.55 4.03
CA TYR A 211 19.86 -18.88 4.59
C TYR A 211 18.48 -19.43 4.21
N LEU A 212 17.43 -18.61 4.35
CA LEU A 212 16.07 -19.01 3.94
C LEU A 212 15.99 -19.36 2.45
N ILE A 213 16.70 -18.64 1.58
CA ILE A 213 16.73 -18.91 0.15
C ILE A 213 17.51 -20.20 -0.15
N LYS A 214 18.73 -20.32 0.37
CA LYS A 214 19.66 -21.41 0.01
C LYS A 214 19.28 -22.74 0.64
N GLU A 215 18.92 -22.74 1.91
CA GLU A 215 18.74 -23.95 2.71
C GLU A 215 17.26 -24.34 2.87
N LYS A 216 16.36 -23.37 2.73
CA LYS A 216 14.91 -23.58 2.96
C LYS A 216 14.06 -23.31 1.72
N HIS A 217 14.65 -22.83 0.62
CA HIS A 217 13.94 -22.51 -0.62
C HIS A 217 12.75 -21.55 -0.41
N ILE A 218 12.87 -20.62 0.55
CA ILE A 218 11.90 -19.57 0.81
C ILE A 218 12.45 -18.27 0.24
N TYR A 219 11.81 -17.77 -0.82
CA TYR A 219 12.28 -16.61 -1.57
C TYR A 219 11.59 -15.33 -1.12
N LEU A 220 12.40 -14.39 -0.62
CA LEU A 220 11.99 -13.06 -0.17
C LEU A 220 13.08 -12.03 -0.50
N MET A 221 12.74 -10.74 -0.41
CA MET A 221 13.72 -9.68 -0.70
C MET A 221 14.84 -9.70 0.35
N ALA A 222 16.08 -9.38 -0.06
CA ALA A 222 17.23 -9.27 0.86
C ALA A 222 17.00 -8.28 2.02
N SER A 223 16.07 -7.33 1.85
CA SER A 223 15.62 -6.40 2.89
C SER A 223 14.73 -7.03 3.97
N GLY A 224 14.39 -8.32 3.86
CA GLY A 224 13.44 -9.01 4.73
C GLY A 224 11.97 -8.75 4.38
N ARG A 225 11.68 -8.05 3.26
CA ARG A 225 10.30 -7.86 2.77
C ARG A 225 9.74 -9.17 2.23
N ILE A 226 8.70 -9.69 2.90
CA ILE A 226 7.94 -10.88 2.50
C ILE A 226 6.60 -10.49 1.87
N ASN A 227 6.12 -11.31 0.92
CA ASN A 227 4.76 -11.21 0.38
C ASN A 227 3.84 -12.20 1.13
N MET A 228 2.93 -11.67 1.95
CA MET A 228 1.97 -12.44 2.74
C MET A 228 1.03 -13.26 1.86
N CYS A 229 0.86 -12.88 0.59
CA CYS A 229 0.00 -13.63 -0.32
C CYS A 229 0.53 -15.03 -0.63
N GLY A 230 1.85 -15.27 -0.52
CA GLY A 230 2.47 -16.58 -0.76
C GLY A 230 2.32 -17.57 0.41
N LEU A 231 1.80 -17.11 1.55
CA LEU A 231 1.52 -17.96 2.69
C LEU A 231 0.16 -18.65 2.53
N THR A 232 0.13 -19.93 2.92
CA THR A 232 -1.04 -20.80 2.88
C THR A 232 -1.05 -21.68 4.12
N THR A 233 -2.22 -22.22 4.46
CA THR A 233 -2.35 -23.20 5.56
C THR A 233 -1.47 -24.44 5.39
N LYS A 234 -1.00 -24.72 4.16
CA LYS A 234 -0.14 -25.89 3.85
C LYS A 234 1.35 -25.62 4.02
N ASN A 235 1.80 -24.37 3.92
CA ASN A 235 3.23 -24.03 3.99
C ASN A 235 3.61 -23.23 5.24
N LEU A 236 2.64 -22.73 5.99
CA LEU A 236 2.88 -21.78 7.06
C LEU A 236 3.74 -22.36 8.19
N ASP A 237 3.53 -23.62 8.56
CA ASP A 237 4.33 -24.31 9.58
C ASP A 237 5.80 -24.38 9.16
N TYR A 238 6.05 -24.75 7.89
CA TYR A 238 7.39 -24.81 7.32
C TYR A 238 8.08 -23.44 7.30
N VAL A 239 7.34 -22.39 6.91
CA VAL A 239 7.86 -21.02 6.89
C VAL A 239 8.20 -20.54 8.30
N ALA A 240 7.31 -20.73 9.27
CA ALA A 240 7.54 -20.31 10.66
C ALA A 240 8.75 -21.04 11.27
N GLN A 241 8.85 -22.35 11.06
CA GLN A 241 10.00 -23.14 11.52
C GLN A 241 11.32 -22.69 10.87
N SER A 242 11.28 -22.37 9.57
CA SER A 242 12.46 -21.89 8.84
C SER A 242 12.93 -20.52 9.34
N ILE A 243 12.00 -19.61 9.63
CA ILE A 243 12.30 -18.30 10.25
C ILE A 243 12.89 -18.48 11.64
N TYR A 244 12.35 -19.39 12.45
CA TYR A 244 12.90 -19.75 13.76
C TYR A 244 14.35 -20.23 13.64
N GLU A 245 14.62 -21.16 12.73
CA GLU A 245 15.98 -21.66 12.49
C GLU A 245 16.93 -20.58 12.00
N ALA A 246 16.50 -19.73 11.07
CA ALA A 246 17.31 -18.60 10.60
C ALA A 246 17.65 -17.64 11.75
N SER A 247 16.67 -17.34 12.61
CA SER A 247 16.83 -16.41 13.73
C SER A 247 17.70 -16.94 14.87
N THR A 248 17.91 -18.25 14.93
CA THR A 248 18.69 -18.92 15.99
C THR A 248 20.07 -19.37 15.53
N LYS A 249 20.21 -19.78 14.26
CA LYS A 249 21.46 -20.30 13.70
C LYS A 249 22.32 -19.23 13.06
N ILE A 250 21.72 -18.14 12.57
CA ILE A 250 22.42 -17.13 11.77
C ILE A 250 22.50 -15.81 12.54
N GLN A 251 23.74 -15.39 12.88
CA GLN A 251 24.06 -14.11 13.50
C GLN A 251 24.24 -12.99 12.45
#